data_AF-A0A971C3K2-F1
#
_entry.id   AF-A0A971C3K2-F1
#
_cell.length_a   1.000
_cell.length_b   1.000
_cell.length_c   1.000
_cell.angle_alpha   90.00
_cell.angle_beta   90.00
_cell.angle_gamma   90.00
#
_symmetry.space_group_name_H-M   'P 1'
#
loop_
_entity.id
_entity.type
_entity.pdbx_description
1 polymer ?
#
loop_
_entity_poly.entity_id
_entity_poly.type
_entity_poly.pdbx_seq_one_letter_code
_entity_poly.pdbx_strand_id
1 'polypeptide(L)'
;MRPFPSILARFPGSLGLSRHPHGLPPLSPDQTHNIRLLYLEMALQGIVAAGATAYLSVFAVRLGASAFLVGLLNSLPALLLVLSAVPAGRYVAGQTNLKRVVVRSCVAFRASYLVIALVPWLFPTWAGAAIVLIWSLAA
;
A
#
# COMPACT_ATOMS: atom_id res chain seq x y z
N MET A 1 -23.02 51.18 20.01
CA MET A 1 -21.70 51.51 19.45
C MET A 1 -20.65 51.35 20.54
N ARG A 2 -19.81 50.32 20.44
CA ARG A 2 -18.57 50.11 21.23
C ARG A 2 -17.46 49.83 20.22
N PRO A 3 -16.25 50.39 20.36
CA PRO A 3 -15.22 50.25 19.33
C PRO A 3 -14.60 48.85 19.36
N PHE A 4 -14.37 48.28 18.18
CA PHE A 4 -13.60 47.05 17.97
C PHE A 4 -12.10 47.30 18.26
N PRO A 5 -11.40 46.43 19.01
CA PRO A 5 -9.94 46.50 19.10
C PRO A 5 -9.28 45.80 17.90
N SER A 6 -8.27 46.47 17.38
CA SER A 6 -7.45 46.15 16.21
C SER A 6 -6.58 44.89 16.42
N ILE A 7 -6.91 43.80 15.72
CA ILE A 7 -6.19 42.51 15.74
C ILE A 7 -4.94 42.46 14.83
N LEU A 8 -4.53 43.57 14.22
CA LEU A 8 -3.47 43.57 13.19
C LEU A 8 -2.14 44.20 13.63
N ALA A 9 -1.65 43.88 14.84
CA ALA A 9 -0.38 44.42 15.33
C ALA A 9 0.57 43.38 15.93
N ARG A 10 0.67 42.17 15.36
CA ARG A 10 1.72 41.22 15.75
C ARG A 10 2.10 40.22 14.65
N PHE A 11 2.62 40.74 13.53
CA PHE A 11 3.45 39.93 12.63
C PHE A 11 4.87 40.51 12.54
N PRO A 12 5.76 40.20 13.51
CA PRO A 12 7.18 40.22 13.25
C PRO A 12 7.57 38.86 12.64
N GLY A 13 8.17 38.93 11.46
CA GLY A 13 8.63 37.78 10.72
C GLY A 13 9.58 36.88 11.51
N SER A 14 9.30 35.59 11.47
CA SER A 14 10.32 34.55 11.34
C SER A 14 9.66 33.36 10.66
N LEU A 15 10.07 33.09 9.43
CA LEU A 15 9.71 31.88 8.70
C LEU A 15 10.46 30.70 9.35
N GLY A 16 10.04 30.31 10.55
CA GLY A 16 10.54 29.15 11.27
C GLY A 16 9.91 27.89 10.71
N LEU A 17 10.46 27.38 9.60
CA LEU A 17 10.17 26.03 9.07
C LEU A 17 10.82 24.91 9.89
N SER A 18 10.91 25.10 11.20
CA SER A 18 11.44 24.15 12.18
C SER A 18 10.45 23.99 13.34
N ARG A 19 9.15 23.91 13.02
CA ARG A 19 8.13 23.52 13.99
C ARG A 19 8.22 22.01 14.23
N HIS A 20 9.21 21.60 15.02
CA HIS A 20 9.06 20.41 15.85
C HIS A 20 7.78 20.62 16.67
N PRO A 21 6.81 19.70 16.69
CA PRO A 21 5.67 19.79 17.57
C PRO A 21 6.19 19.92 19.00
N HIS A 22 6.00 21.08 19.62
CA HIS A 22 6.51 21.39 20.95
C HIS A 22 5.85 20.45 21.98
N GLY A 23 6.49 19.31 22.27
CA GLY A 23 6.03 18.33 23.27
C GLY A 23 6.32 16.86 22.98
N LEU A 24 6.74 16.47 21.78
CA LEU A 24 7.10 15.08 21.49
C LEU A 24 8.61 14.84 21.72
N PRO A 25 9.00 13.77 22.44
CA PRO A 25 10.42 13.43 22.57
C PRO A 25 11.04 13.21 21.18
N PRO A 26 12.32 13.57 20.99
CA PRO A 26 13.01 13.32 19.73
C PRO A 26 12.97 11.83 19.40
N LEU A 27 12.80 11.51 18.11
CA LEU A 27 12.74 10.13 17.63
C LEU A 27 14.01 9.37 18.02
N SER A 28 13.87 8.13 18.45
CA SER A 28 15.03 7.26 18.66
C SER A 28 15.74 6.99 17.32
N PRO A 29 17.05 6.65 17.35
CA PRO A 29 17.78 6.25 16.14
C PRO A 29 17.08 5.11 15.38
N ASP A 30 16.52 4.15 16.12
CA ASP A 30 15.79 3.01 15.55
C ASP A 30 14.49 3.45 14.83
N GLN A 31 13.74 4.39 15.42
CA GLN A 31 12.53 4.92 14.78
C GLN A 31 12.88 5.64 13.48
N THR A 32 13.94 6.46 13.48
CA THR A 32 14.41 7.15 12.28
C THR A 32 14.83 6.16 11.19
N HIS A 33 15.53 5.09 11.55
CA HIS A 33 15.92 4.03 10.62
C HIS A 33 14.70 3.30 10.05
N ASN A 34 13.76 2.87 10.90
CA ASN A 34 12.54 2.17 10.46
C ASN A 34 11.68 3.05 9.53
N ILE A 35 11.57 4.35 9.81
CA ILE A 35 10.83 5.29 8.95
C ILE A 35 11.50 5.40 7.57
N ARG A 36 12.84 5.50 7.50
CA ARG A 36 13.56 5.51 6.22
C ARG A 36 13.35 4.22 5.44
N LEU A 37 13.40 3.07 6.11
CA LEU A 37 13.09 1.78 5.49
C LEU A 37 11.65 1.73 4.98
N LEU A 38 10.69 2.25 5.74
CA LEU A 38 9.29 2.31 5.31
C LEU A 38 9.12 3.16 4.06
N TYR A 39 9.77 4.33 3.98
CA TYR A 39 9.76 5.16 2.78
C TYR A 39 10.40 4.47 1.58
N LEU A 40 11.53 3.79 1.79
CA LEU A 40 12.17 3.01 0.73
C LEU A 40 11.25 1.88 0.24
N GLU A 41 10.61 1.15 1.15
CA GLU A 41 9.63 0.12 0.83
C GLU A 41 8.47 0.67 -0.01
N MET A 42 7.92 1.84 0.36
CA MET A 42 6.87 2.50 -0.41
C MET A 42 7.35 2.91 -1.81
N ALA A 43 8.57 3.42 -1.94
CA ALA A 43 9.16 3.78 -3.23
C ALA A 43 9.36 2.54 -4.12
N LEU A 44 9.91 1.46 -3.56
CA LEU A 44 10.07 0.19 -4.27
C LEU A 44 8.72 -0.41 -4.69
N GLN A 45 7.71 -0.31 -3.84
CA GLN A 45 6.35 -0.72 -4.17
C GLN A 45 5.78 0.11 -5.34
N GLY A 46 6.08 1.40 -5.41
CA GLY A 46 5.71 2.26 -6.54
C GLY A 46 6.31 1.79 -7.86
N ILE A 47 7.57 1.35 -7.86
CA ILE A 47 8.24 0.79 -9.04
C ILE A 47 7.55 -0.50 -9.50
N VAL A 48 7.25 -1.41 -8.57
CA VAL A 48 6.53 -2.66 -8.87
C VAL A 48 5.12 -2.37 -9.41
N ALA A 49 4.42 -1.40 -8.84
CA ALA A 49 3.10 -0.99 -9.30
C ALA A 49 3.13 -0.43 -10.73
N ALA A 50 4.10 0.43 -11.04
CA ALA A 50 4.26 1.00 -12.38
C ALA A 50 4.72 -0.02 -13.44
N GLY A 51 5.44 -1.07 -13.02
CA GLY A 51 5.90 -2.16 -13.88
C GLY A 51 4.95 -3.35 -13.88
N ALA A 52 5.11 -4.27 -12.94
CA ALA A 52 4.41 -5.56 -12.94
C ALA A 52 2.88 -5.40 -12.88
N THR A 53 2.37 -4.56 -11.97
CA THR A 53 0.93 -4.41 -11.77
C THR A 53 0.25 -3.76 -12.98
N ALA A 54 0.84 -2.71 -13.55
CA ALA A 54 0.28 -1.99 -14.70
C ALA A 54 0.10 -2.89 -15.94
N TYR A 55 1.01 -3.85 -16.15
CA TYR A 55 0.97 -4.75 -17.31
C TYR A 55 0.30 -6.10 -17.03
N LEU A 56 -0.16 -6.35 -15.80
CA LEU A 56 -0.76 -7.63 -15.42
C LEU A 56 -1.99 -7.98 -16.25
N SER A 57 -2.84 -6.99 -16.57
CA SER A 57 -4.00 -7.18 -17.45
C SER A 57 -3.58 -7.60 -18.86
N VAL A 58 -2.53 -6.99 -19.41
CA VAL A 58 -2.00 -7.33 -20.74
C VAL A 58 -1.43 -8.75 -20.75
N PHE A 59 -0.67 -9.11 -19.71
CA PHE A 59 -0.14 -10.45 -19.53
C PHE A 59 -1.25 -11.50 -19.47
N ALA A 60 -2.29 -11.28 -18.68
CA ALA A 60 -3.43 -12.18 -18.57
C ALA A 60 -4.14 -12.36 -19.93
N VAL A 61 -4.37 -11.28 -20.69
CA VAL A 61 -4.99 -11.35 -22.02
C VAL A 61 -4.13 -12.15 -23.00
N ARG A 62 -2.79 -12.02 -22.93
CA ARG A 62 -1.87 -12.79 -23.77
C ARG A 62 -1.90 -14.29 -23.48
N LEU A 63 -2.34 -14.68 -22.29
CA LEU A 63 -2.59 -16.06 -21.89
C LEU A 63 -4.02 -16.53 -22.19
N GLY A 64 -4.81 -15.72 -22.91
CA GLY A 64 -6.19 -16.07 -23.30
C GLY A 64 -7.28 -15.61 -22.31
N ALA A 65 -6.98 -14.69 -21.37
CA ALA A 65 -8.01 -14.17 -20.48
C ALA A 65 -9.08 -13.37 -21.26
N SER A 66 -10.34 -13.62 -20.94
CA SER A 66 -11.48 -12.89 -21.48
C SER A 66 -11.63 -11.50 -20.86
N ALA A 67 -12.37 -10.62 -21.53
CA ALA A 67 -12.68 -9.28 -21.00
C ALA A 67 -13.35 -9.32 -19.62
N PHE A 68 -14.18 -10.33 -19.36
CA PHE A 68 -14.79 -10.56 -18.06
C PHE A 68 -13.74 -10.82 -16.96
N LEU A 69 -12.75 -11.69 -17.24
CA LEU A 69 -11.65 -11.96 -16.31
C LEU A 69 -10.78 -10.73 -16.04
N VAL A 70 -10.55 -9.89 -17.06
CA VAL A 70 -9.81 -8.62 -16.88
C VAL A 70 -10.61 -7.62 -16.02
N GLY A 71 -11.94 -7.60 -16.18
CA GLY A 71 -12.81 -6.85 -15.28
C GLY A 71 -12.67 -7.32 -13.83
N LEU A 72 -12.74 -8.64 -13.61
CA LEU A 72 -12.54 -9.26 -12.30
C LEU A 72 -11.15 -9.01 -11.72
N LEU A 73 -10.11 -8.98 -12.54
CA LEU A 73 -8.73 -8.71 -12.12
C LEU A 73 -8.59 -7.37 -11.38
N ASN A 74 -9.46 -6.41 -11.67
CA ASN A 74 -9.47 -5.10 -11.01
C ASN A 74 -10.53 -5.02 -9.90
N SER A 75 -11.74 -5.56 -10.15
CA SER A 75 -12.86 -5.41 -9.22
C SER A 75 -12.78 -6.34 -8.00
N LEU A 76 -12.34 -7.59 -8.16
CA LEU A 76 -12.21 -8.55 -7.07
C LEU A 76 -11.21 -8.11 -5.99
N PRO A 77 -9.95 -7.76 -6.32
CA PRO A 77 -9.00 -7.31 -5.29
C PRO A 77 -9.50 -6.04 -4.59
N ALA A 78 -10.12 -5.10 -5.32
CA ALA A 78 -10.68 -3.90 -4.72
C ALA A 78 -11.82 -4.23 -3.73
N LEU A 79 -12.71 -5.16 -4.11
CA LEU A 79 -13.78 -5.64 -3.24
C LEU A 79 -13.22 -6.33 -1.99
N LEU A 80 -12.28 -7.26 -2.18
CA LEU A 80 -11.66 -8.00 -1.08
C LEU A 80 -10.89 -7.08 -0.13
N LEU A 81 -10.20 -6.07 -0.66
CA LEU A 81 -9.53 -5.05 0.15
C LEU A 81 -10.54 -4.31 1.07
N VAL A 82 -11.67 -3.87 0.50
CA VAL A 82 -12.70 -3.15 1.27
C VAL A 82 -13.34 -4.05 2.32
N LEU A 83 -13.71 -5.28 1.95
CA LEU A 83 -14.29 -6.26 2.88
C LEU A 83 -13.30 -6.64 3.99
N SER A 84 -12.01 -6.66 3.68
CA SER A 84 -10.95 -7.04 4.62
C SER A 84 -10.45 -5.88 5.48
N ALA A 85 -10.75 -4.62 5.13
CA ALA A 85 -10.23 -3.44 5.84
C ALA A 85 -10.60 -3.43 7.34
N VAL A 86 -11.87 -3.68 7.65
CA VAL A 86 -12.37 -3.71 9.04
C VAL A 86 -11.77 -4.86 9.86
N PRO A 87 -11.83 -6.13 9.41
CA PRO A 87 -11.24 -7.23 10.17
C PRO A 87 -9.72 -7.11 10.27
N ALA A 88 -9.03 -6.66 9.21
CA ALA A 88 -7.59 -6.44 9.25
C ALA A 88 -7.20 -5.36 10.26
N GLY A 89 -7.93 -4.24 10.31
CA GLY A 89 -7.70 -3.19 11.31
C GLY A 89 -7.85 -3.70 12.75
N ARG A 90 -8.88 -4.51 13.01
CA ARG A 90 -9.08 -5.16 14.32
C ARG A 90 -7.96 -6.15 14.66
N TYR A 91 -7.52 -6.94 13.68
CA TYR A 91 -6.41 -7.88 13.85
C TYR A 91 -5.10 -7.17 14.19
N VAL A 92 -4.77 -6.10 13.46
CA VAL A 92 -3.54 -5.32 13.68
C VAL A 92 -3.57 -4.60 15.04
N ALA A 93 -4.72 -4.07 15.46
CA ALA A 93 -4.87 -3.39 16.75
C ALA A 93 -4.59 -4.31 17.96
N GLY A 94 -4.81 -5.62 17.82
CA GLY A 94 -4.52 -6.61 18.86
C GLY A 94 -3.05 -7.08 18.90
N GLN A 95 -2.21 -6.67 17.95
CA GLN A 95 -0.87 -7.22 17.80
C GLN A 95 0.20 -6.42 18.54
N THR A 96 0.99 -7.10 19.35
CA THR A 96 2.12 -6.51 20.10
C THR A 96 3.33 -6.13 19.25
N ASN A 97 3.47 -6.72 18.06
CA ASN A 97 4.61 -6.51 17.16
C ASN A 97 4.14 -6.22 15.72
N LEU A 98 3.77 -4.96 15.47
CA LEU A 98 3.36 -4.47 14.16
C LEU A 98 4.43 -4.70 13.07
N LYS A 99 5.71 -4.55 13.42
CA LYS A 99 6.83 -4.72 12.47
C LYS A 99 6.78 -6.10 11.80
N ARG A 100 6.59 -7.17 12.60
CA ARG A 100 6.53 -8.53 12.07
C ARG A 100 5.32 -8.75 11.16
N VAL A 101 4.18 -8.15 11.47
CA VAL A 101 2.97 -8.25 10.63
C VAL A 101 3.22 -7.54 9.30
N VAL A 102 3.68 -6.29 9.32
CA VAL A 102 3.95 -5.51 8.10
C VAL A 102 4.96 -6.25 7.20
N VAL A 103 6.08 -6.71 7.76
CA VAL A 103 7.10 -7.44 6.99
C VAL A 103 6.53 -8.71 6.37
N ARG A 104 5.76 -9.51 7.13
CA ARG A 104 5.13 -10.73 6.61
C ARG A 104 4.13 -10.42 5.50
N SER A 105 3.30 -9.40 5.66
CA SER A 105 2.35 -8.97 4.63
C SER A 105 3.05 -8.51 3.36
N CYS A 106 4.10 -7.69 3.49
CA CYS A 106 4.93 -7.25 2.35
C CYS A 106 5.60 -8.44 1.64
N VAL A 107 6.13 -9.41 2.38
CA VAL A 107 6.75 -10.62 1.80
C VAL A 107 5.70 -11.49 1.12
N ALA A 108 4.54 -11.72 1.74
CA ALA A 108 3.45 -12.49 1.16
C ALA A 108 2.93 -11.85 -0.13
N PHE A 109 2.73 -10.53 -0.13
CA PHE A 109 2.33 -9.78 -1.32
C PHE A 109 3.37 -9.92 -2.44
N ARG A 110 4.66 -9.80 -2.12
CA ARG A 110 5.73 -9.98 -3.11
C ARG A 110 5.83 -11.40 -3.66
N ALA A 111 5.59 -12.41 -2.82
CA ALA A 111 5.57 -13.79 -3.25
C ALA A 111 4.46 -14.05 -4.28
N SER A 112 3.33 -13.32 -4.22
CA SER A 112 2.25 -13.46 -5.21
C SER A 112 2.72 -13.19 -6.64
N TYR A 113 3.61 -12.21 -6.86
CA TYR A 113 4.18 -11.94 -8.18
C TYR A 113 5.04 -13.10 -8.70
N LEU A 114 5.81 -13.75 -7.82
CA LEU A 114 6.59 -14.93 -8.19
C LEU A 114 5.68 -16.08 -8.57
N VAL A 115 4.60 -16.30 -7.82
CA VAL A 115 3.60 -17.33 -8.15
C VAL A 115 2.91 -17.02 -9.47
N ILE A 116 2.48 -15.78 -9.69
CA ILE A 116 1.87 -15.31 -10.96
C ILE A 116 2.81 -15.55 -12.14
N ALA A 117 4.11 -15.25 -11.97
CA ALA A 117 5.10 -15.50 -13.01
C ALA A 117 5.14 -16.99 -13.39
N LEU A 118 5.00 -17.90 -12.43
CA LEU A 118 5.04 -19.35 -12.66
C LEU A 118 3.72 -19.95 -13.21
N VAL A 119 2.61 -19.20 -13.18
CA VAL A 119 1.29 -19.69 -13.62
C VAL A 119 1.26 -20.28 -15.04
N PRO A 120 1.92 -19.69 -16.07
CA PRO A 120 1.85 -20.23 -17.43
C PRO A 120 2.36 -21.66 -17.54
N TRP A 121 3.34 -22.02 -16.71
CA TRP A 121 3.90 -23.37 -16.67
C TRP A 121 3.08 -24.34 -15.82
N LEU A 122 2.42 -23.85 -14.76
CA LEU A 122 1.63 -24.67 -13.84
C LEU A 122 0.20 -24.93 -14.37
N PHE A 123 -0.42 -23.92 -14.98
CA PHE A 123 -1.83 -23.94 -15.38
C PHE A 123 -2.05 -23.36 -16.79
N PRO A 124 -1.48 -23.97 -17.84
CA PRO A 124 -1.51 -23.42 -19.20
C PRO A 124 -2.93 -23.21 -19.76
N THR A 125 -3.90 -24.02 -19.33
CA THR A 125 -5.29 -23.97 -19.81
C THR A 125 -6.18 -22.97 -19.07
N TRP A 126 -5.87 -22.62 -17.81
CA TRP A 126 -6.70 -21.77 -16.95
C TRP A 126 -5.92 -20.55 -16.42
N ALA A 127 -4.82 -20.20 -17.07
CA ALA A 127 -3.84 -19.23 -16.59
C ALA A 127 -4.47 -17.88 -16.24
N GLY A 128 -5.36 -17.36 -17.10
CA GLY A 128 -6.06 -16.10 -16.85
C GLY A 128 -6.88 -16.11 -15.56
N ALA A 129 -7.65 -17.18 -15.32
CA ALA A 129 -8.47 -17.31 -14.10
C ALA A 129 -7.59 -17.51 -12.85
N ALA A 130 -6.51 -18.28 -12.96
CA ALA A 130 -5.55 -18.49 -11.88
C ALA A 130 -4.87 -17.17 -11.47
N ILE A 131 -4.46 -16.34 -12.44
CA ILE A 131 -3.86 -15.01 -12.17
C ILE A 131 -4.86 -14.13 -11.42
N VAL A 132 -6.12 -14.07 -11.87
CA VAL A 132 -7.17 -13.29 -11.20
C VAL A 132 -7.34 -13.74 -9.75
N LEU A 133 -7.44 -15.05 -9.52
CA LEU A 133 -7.61 -15.61 -8.18
C LEU A 133 -6.43 -15.27 -7.26
N ILE A 134 -5.20 -15.50 -7.72
CA ILE A 134 -3.99 -15.23 -6.94
C ILE A 134 -3.87 -13.73 -6.63
N TRP A 135 -4.08 -12.88 -7.63
CA TRP A 135 -4.01 -11.43 -7.48
C TRP A 135 -5.07 -10.89 -6.52
N SER A 136 -6.29 -11.44 -6.59
CA SER A 136 -7.40 -11.06 -5.71
C SER A 136 -7.13 -11.45 -4.26
N LEU A 137 -6.60 -12.66 -4.03
CA LEU A 137 -6.27 -13.15 -2.68
C LEU A 137 -5.02 -12.48 -2.08
N ALA A 138 -4.16 -11.91 -2.91
CA ALA A 138 -2.98 -11.19 -2.44
C ALA A 138 -3.30 -9.76 -1.96
N ALA A 139 -4.39 -9.16 -2.44
CA ALA A 139 -4.81 -7.78 -2.14
C ALA A 139 -5.26 -7.60 -0.69
#